data_AF-A0AAV7LM01-F1
#
_entry.id   AF-A0AAV7LM01-F1
#
_cell.length_a   1.000
_cell.length_b   1.000
_cell.length_c   1.000
_cell.angle_alpha   90.00
_cell.angle_beta   90.00
_cell.angle_gamma   90.00
#
_symmetry.space_group_name_H-M   'P 1'
#
loop_
_entity.id
_entity.type
_entity.pdbx_description
1 polymer ?
#
loop_
_entity_poly.entity_id
_entity_poly.type
_entity_poly.pdbx_seq_one_letter_code
_entity_poly.pdbx_strand_id
1 'polypeptide(L)'
;MLTGMLKHAQQVFQEPVKGRAITPRVEKKYKPPPSDLVFITQQLPPDSVIVGAARKRANSQSSGDAPPPDKESCKFDVAGKRVASQAANQWCIANSQVLLARYDRAHWDEMHDIIQHLPKEDKKRAQQMVEEGQAISNNQIRSALDSADTAARSVNTAVTIRRHAWLRSSGFKPEIQQAVLNMPFNQQQLFGPEVDTAIEKMKKDTDTAKAMGALYSSQYGETFRKPQFRGGFRQQPSEASTSQTKTTYQSQYQRGGFRGSFRGQFPRARGKFQPAKQTPVKNSDFKVTLPQHTSPVGGR
;
A
#
# COMPACT_ATOMS: atom_id res chain seq x y z
N MET A 1 11.59 29.10 -4.58
CA MET A 1 10.94 27.92 -3.98
C MET A 1 10.96 26.71 -4.93
N LEU A 2 10.52 26.85 -6.18
CA LEU A 2 10.47 25.75 -7.17
C LEU A 2 11.84 25.07 -7.45
N THR A 3 12.92 25.85 -7.54
CA THR A 3 14.29 25.34 -7.73
C THR A 3 14.77 24.42 -6.59
N GLY A 4 14.34 24.70 -5.36
CA GLY A 4 14.66 23.87 -4.20
C GLY A 4 13.94 22.52 -4.23
N MET A 5 12.66 22.50 -4.62
CA MET A 5 11.89 21.25 -4.76
C MET A 5 12.46 20.35 -5.84
N LEU A 6 12.84 20.93 -6.99
CA LEU A 6 13.45 20.18 -8.08
C LEU A 6 14.78 19.54 -7.66
N LYS A 7 15.65 20.30 -6.99
CA LYS A 7 16.93 19.79 -6.48
C LYS A 7 16.73 18.64 -5.49
N HIS A 8 15.73 18.75 -4.60
CA HIS A 8 15.40 17.68 -3.66
C HIS A 8 14.91 16.42 -4.39
N ALA A 9 14.02 16.56 -5.37
CA ALA A 9 13.53 15.44 -6.17
C ALA A 9 14.67 14.75 -6.93
N GLN A 10 15.56 15.51 -7.56
CA GLN A 10 16.75 14.98 -8.23
C GLN A 10 17.63 14.18 -7.28
N GLN A 11 17.85 14.66 -6.05
CA GLN A 11 18.63 13.93 -5.04
C GLN A 11 18.00 12.58 -4.68
N VAL A 12 16.67 12.54 -4.52
CA VAL A 12 15.94 11.29 -4.24
C VAL A 12 16.08 10.29 -5.39
N PHE A 13 16.09 10.77 -6.64
CA PHE A 13 16.21 9.92 -7.83
C PHE A 13 17.61 9.36 -8.08
N GLN A 14 18.67 9.90 -7.47
CA GLN A 14 20.03 9.36 -7.61
C GLN A 14 20.21 8.00 -6.92
N GLU A 15 19.46 7.71 -5.84
CA GLU A 15 19.56 6.46 -5.10
C GLU A 15 18.19 5.79 -4.85
N PRO A 16 17.50 5.32 -5.91
CA PRO A 16 16.13 4.83 -5.81
C PRO A 16 15.98 3.65 -4.85
N VAL A 17 17.00 2.79 -4.78
CA VAL A 17 17.00 1.57 -3.94
C VAL A 17 17.36 1.86 -2.48
N LYS A 18 18.27 2.80 -2.21
CA LYS A 18 18.80 3.05 -0.86
C LYS A 18 18.02 4.11 -0.08
N GLY A 19 17.23 4.93 -0.76
CA GLY A 19 16.42 5.95 -0.11
C GLY A 19 15.53 5.34 0.99
N ARG A 20 15.65 5.86 2.21
CA ARG A 20 14.69 5.51 3.27
C ARG A 20 13.30 5.87 2.78
N ALA A 21 12.33 5.01 3.09
CA ALA A 21 10.92 5.28 2.82
C ALA A 21 10.49 6.62 3.42
N ILE A 22 11.02 6.96 4.60
CA ILE A 22 10.57 8.09 5.42
C ILE A 22 11.78 8.72 6.12
N THR A 23 11.74 10.06 6.27
CA THR A 23 12.71 10.77 7.12
C THR A 23 12.18 10.79 8.56
N PRO A 24 13.01 10.53 9.60
CA PRO A 24 12.57 10.57 11.00
C PRO A 24 11.94 11.91 11.42
N ARG A 25 12.27 12.99 10.68
CA ARG A 25 11.68 14.31 10.85
C ARG A 25 10.17 14.32 10.59
N VAL A 26 9.70 13.61 9.57
CA VAL A 26 8.28 13.54 9.21
C VAL A 26 7.50 12.80 10.30
N GLU A 27 8.01 11.65 10.74
CA GLU A 27 7.41 10.85 11.81
C GLU A 27 7.29 11.63 13.13
N LYS A 28 8.30 12.44 13.47
CA LYS A 28 8.27 13.27 14.69
C LYS A 28 7.31 14.46 14.56
N LYS A 29 7.15 15.02 13.36
CA LYS A 29 6.39 16.27 13.14
C LYS A 29 4.90 16.01 13.04
N TYR A 30 4.49 14.96 12.34
CA TYR A 30 3.08 14.69 12.06
C TYR A 30 2.61 13.57 12.97
N LYS A 31 1.66 13.87 13.85
CA LYS A 31 1.09 12.88 14.76
C LYS A 31 0.38 11.79 13.94
N PRO A 32 0.44 10.52 14.38
CA PRO A 32 -0.30 9.46 13.73
C PRO A 32 -1.80 9.77 13.76
N PRO A 33 -2.56 9.31 12.75
CA PRO A 33 -3.99 9.53 12.69
C PRO A 33 -4.69 8.81 13.86
N PRO A 34 -5.96 9.17 14.14
CA PRO A 34 -6.75 8.51 15.17
C PRO A 34 -6.82 6.98 15.00
N SER A 35 -7.20 6.29 16.08
CA SER A 35 -7.07 4.83 16.23
C SER A 35 -7.75 4.01 15.13
N ASP A 36 -8.77 4.58 14.49
CA ASP A 36 -9.53 4.01 13.37
C ASP A 36 -8.75 3.93 12.05
N LEU A 37 -7.69 4.73 11.89
CA LEU A 37 -6.85 4.76 10.67
C LEU A 37 -5.47 4.12 10.88
N VAL A 38 -5.28 3.45 12.02
CA VAL A 38 -4.02 2.79 12.38
C VAL A 38 -3.62 1.71 11.39
N PHE A 39 -4.59 1.09 10.68
CA PHE A 39 -4.30 0.11 9.64
C PHE A 39 -3.47 0.66 8.48
N ILE A 40 -3.54 1.97 8.22
CA ILE A 40 -2.77 2.64 7.16
C ILE A 40 -1.28 2.67 7.56
N THR A 41 -1.00 2.86 8.85
CA THR A 41 0.37 3.03 9.36
C THR A 41 1.01 1.72 9.82
N GLN A 42 0.19 0.71 10.16
CA GLN A 42 0.69 -0.59 10.61
C GLN A 42 1.07 -1.51 9.47
N GLN A 43 2.14 -2.27 9.70
CA GLN A 43 2.53 -3.38 8.84
C GLN A 43 1.49 -4.50 9.01
N LEU A 44 0.64 -4.67 8.01
CA LEU A 44 -0.40 -5.71 8.04
C LEU A 44 0.25 -7.10 8.14
N PRO A 45 -0.14 -7.92 9.14
CA PRO A 45 0.36 -9.28 9.28
C PRO A 45 -0.12 -10.12 8.08
N PRO A 46 0.69 -11.08 7.63
CA PRO A 46 0.35 -11.89 6.46
C PRO A 46 -0.49 -13.12 6.81
N ASP A 47 -0.74 -13.43 8.09
CA ASP A 47 -1.34 -14.68 8.59
C ASP A 47 -2.58 -15.14 7.78
N SER A 48 -2.44 -16.28 7.07
CA SER A 48 -3.49 -16.90 6.23
C SER A 48 -3.02 -18.28 5.73
N VAL A 49 -3.95 -19.11 5.24
CA VAL A 49 -3.63 -20.37 4.53
C VAL A 49 -2.66 -20.17 3.36
N ILE A 50 -2.64 -18.98 2.73
CA ILE A 50 -1.72 -18.65 1.64
C ILE A 50 -0.27 -18.60 2.13
N VAL A 51 -0.03 -17.99 3.29
CA VAL A 51 1.29 -17.95 3.92
C VAL A 51 1.73 -19.34 4.33
N GLY A 52 0.82 -20.12 4.90
CA GLY A 52 1.06 -21.52 5.23
C GLY A 52 1.48 -22.35 4.00
N ALA A 53 0.75 -22.21 2.89
CA ALA A 53 1.07 -22.88 1.62
C ALA A 53 2.43 -22.45 1.06
N ALA A 54 2.73 -21.14 1.06
CA ALA A 54 4.01 -20.60 0.61
C ALA A 54 5.19 -21.16 1.42
N ARG A 55 5.06 -21.21 2.74
CA ARG A 55 6.10 -21.76 3.63
C ARG A 55 6.28 -23.25 3.45
N LYS A 56 5.17 -24.00 3.38
CA LYS A 56 5.19 -25.45 3.15
C LYS A 56 5.91 -25.78 1.84
N ARG A 57 5.63 -25.04 0.76
CA ARG A 57 6.27 -25.24 -0.54
C ARG A 57 7.78 -24.99 -0.50
N ALA A 58 8.22 -24.06 0.34
CA ALA A 58 9.64 -23.75 0.52
C ALA A 58 10.35 -24.63 1.55
N ASN A 59 9.67 -25.62 2.15
CA ASN A 59 10.17 -26.42 3.27
C ASN A 59 10.73 -25.56 4.42
N SER A 60 10.14 -24.38 4.64
CA SER A 60 10.62 -23.41 5.62
C SER A 60 9.84 -23.49 6.93
N GLN A 61 10.56 -23.55 8.05
CA GLN A 61 10.01 -23.54 9.42
C GLN A 61 9.98 -22.13 10.05
N SER A 62 10.09 -21.06 9.26
CA SER A 62 10.18 -19.70 9.79
C SER A 62 8.87 -19.18 10.42
N SER A 63 9.01 -18.30 11.42
CA SER A 63 7.92 -17.70 12.21
C SER A 63 7.01 -16.75 11.41
N GLY A 64 5.86 -16.39 12.00
CA GLY A 64 4.76 -15.57 11.44
C GLY A 64 5.16 -14.34 10.62
N ASP A 65 6.18 -13.60 11.03
CA ASP A 65 6.60 -12.35 10.35
C ASP A 65 7.65 -12.51 9.25
N ALA A 66 8.07 -13.75 8.95
CA ALA A 66 9.07 -13.97 7.91
C ALA A 66 8.56 -13.54 6.53
N PRO A 67 9.41 -12.95 5.67
CA PRO A 67 9.03 -12.59 4.30
C PRO A 67 8.70 -13.83 3.45
N PRO A 68 8.12 -13.64 2.25
CA PRO A 68 7.95 -14.73 1.29
C PRO A 68 9.28 -15.47 1.04
N PRO A 69 9.27 -16.81 0.93
CA PRO A 69 10.49 -17.60 0.83
C PRO A 69 11.21 -17.45 -0.51
N ASP A 70 10.49 -17.17 -1.59
CA ASP A 70 11.07 -16.90 -2.91
C ASP A 70 11.76 -15.53 -2.92
N LYS A 71 12.99 -15.46 -3.46
CA LYS A 71 13.81 -14.24 -3.46
C LYS A 71 13.12 -13.08 -4.19
N GLU A 72 12.47 -13.34 -5.32
CA GLU A 72 11.76 -12.28 -6.06
C GLU A 72 10.49 -11.85 -5.33
N SER A 73 9.73 -12.81 -4.79
CA SER A 73 8.57 -12.52 -3.94
C SER A 73 8.96 -11.70 -2.70
N CYS A 74 10.10 -12.00 -2.07
CA CYS A 74 10.62 -11.22 -0.95
C CYS A 74 10.88 -9.75 -1.37
N LYS A 75 11.50 -9.52 -2.53
CA LYS A 75 11.69 -8.15 -3.06
C LYS A 75 10.37 -7.43 -3.28
N PHE A 76 9.36 -8.10 -3.83
CA PHE A 76 8.04 -7.51 -4.02
C PHE A 76 7.35 -7.19 -2.69
N ASP A 77 7.42 -8.06 -1.69
CA ASP A 77 6.86 -7.77 -0.36
C ASP A 77 7.57 -6.57 0.29
N VAL A 78 8.90 -6.49 0.20
CA VAL A 78 9.68 -5.34 0.68
C VAL A 78 9.28 -4.06 -0.05
N ALA A 79 9.13 -4.10 -1.38
CA ALA A 79 8.69 -2.96 -2.17
C ALA A 79 7.28 -2.51 -1.78
N GLY A 80 6.34 -3.45 -1.64
CA GLY A 80 4.99 -3.14 -1.19
C GLY A 80 4.95 -2.55 0.22
N LYS A 81 5.72 -3.11 1.17
CA LYS A 81 5.87 -2.54 2.53
C LYS A 81 6.39 -1.11 2.48
N ARG A 82 7.37 -0.82 1.63
CA ARG A 82 7.92 0.54 1.44
C ARG A 82 6.86 1.51 0.89
N VAL A 83 6.11 1.10 -0.13
CA VAL A 83 5.02 1.93 -0.70
C VAL A 83 3.93 2.20 0.33
N ALA A 84 3.53 1.19 1.11
CA ALA A 84 2.55 1.35 2.19
C ALA A 84 3.04 2.37 3.24
N SER A 85 4.28 2.23 3.70
CA SER A 85 4.87 3.17 4.66
C SER A 85 4.97 4.59 4.11
N GLN A 86 5.32 4.77 2.83
CA GLN A 86 5.33 6.10 2.19
C GLN A 86 3.93 6.72 2.13
N ALA A 87 2.95 5.94 1.68
CA ALA A 87 1.56 6.36 1.59
C ALA A 87 0.99 6.74 2.96
N ALA A 88 1.30 5.97 4.00
CA ALA A 88 0.89 6.27 5.36
C ALA A 88 1.40 7.64 5.85
N ASN A 89 2.64 7.99 5.50
CA ASN A 89 3.18 9.30 5.85
C ASN A 89 2.54 10.43 5.04
N GLN A 90 2.30 10.21 3.75
CA GLN A 90 1.57 11.17 2.92
C GLN A 90 0.18 11.45 3.51
N TRP A 91 -0.49 10.40 4.01
CA TRP A 91 -1.75 10.53 4.71
C TRP A 91 -1.64 11.38 5.99
N CYS A 92 -0.64 11.12 6.84
CA CYS A 92 -0.41 11.94 8.05
C CYS A 92 -0.16 13.43 7.73
N ILE A 93 0.59 13.70 6.66
CA ILE A 93 0.85 15.06 6.18
C ILE A 93 -0.46 15.71 5.71
N ALA A 94 -1.23 15.02 4.86
CA ALA A 94 -2.51 15.50 4.36
C ALA A 94 -3.51 15.78 5.50
N ASN A 95 -3.62 14.87 6.47
CA ASN A 95 -4.48 15.07 7.64
C ASN A 95 -4.07 16.33 8.43
N SER A 96 -2.77 16.53 8.62
CA SER A 96 -2.26 17.73 9.30
C SER A 96 -2.54 19.01 8.51
N GLN A 97 -2.44 18.96 7.18
CA GLN A 97 -2.78 20.09 6.29
C GLN A 97 -4.27 20.44 6.38
N VAL A 98 -5.17 19.45 6.40
CA VAL A 98 -6.61 19.69 6.57
C VAL A 98 -6.91 20.38 7.91
N LEU A 99 -6.28 19.92 9.00
CA LEU A 99 -6.48 20.53 10.32
C LEU A 99 -6.04 21.99 10.36
N LEU A 100 -4.86 22.30 9.81
CA LEU A 100 -4.36 23.68 9.72
C LEU A 100 -5.27 24.55 8.83
N ALA A 101 -5.65 24.07 7.65
CA ALA A 101 -6.49 24.84 6.74
C ALA A 101 -7.90 25.08 7.30
N ARG A 102 -8.45 24.14 8.09
CA ARG A 102 -9.72 24.34 8.82
C ARG A 102 -9.58 25.38 9.93
N TYR A 103 -8.46 25.38 10.63
CA TYR A 103 -8.17 26.40 11.65
C TYR A 103 -8.05 27.79 11.00
N ASP A 104 -7.30 27.91 9.90
CA ASP A 104 -7.16 29.15 9.15
C ASP A 104 -8.53 29.62 8.63
N ARG A 105 -9.35 28.71 8.12
CA ARG A 105 -10.74 29.01 7.70
C ARG A 105 -11.55 29.62 8.83
N ALA A 106 -11.53 29.01 10.02
CA ALA A 106 -12.24 29.52 11.18
C ALA A 106 -11.75 30.91 11.60
N HIS A 107 -10.43 31.19 11.48
CA HIS A 107 -9.88 32.53 11.74
C HIS A 107 -10.42 33.57 10.76
N TRP A 108 -10.52 33.22 9.48
CA TRP A 108 -11.11 34.12 8.49
C TRP A 108 -12.60 34.35 8.73
N ASP A 109 -13.32 33.33 9.19
CA ASP A 109 -14.73 33.46 9.57
C ASP A 109 -14.90 34.39 10.80
N GLU A 110 -14.03 34.32 11.80
CA GLU A 110 -14.03 35.28 12.93
C GLU A 110 -13.64 36.71 12.51
N MET A 111 -12.64 36.85 11.63
CA MET A 111 -12.22 38.13 11.09
C MET A 111 -13.34 38.82 10.29
N HIS A 112 -14.18 38.04 9.61
CA HIS A 112 -15.34 38.56 8.89
C HIS A 112 -16.26 39.38 9.81
N ASP A 113 -16.48 38.92 11.04
CA ASP A 113 -17.33 39.60 12.02
C ASP A 113 -16.70 40.91 12.52
N ILE A 114 -15.40 40.89 12.80
CA ILE A 114 -14.65 42.09 13.21
C ILE A 114 -14.73 43.18 12.11
N ILE A 115 -14.60 42.77 10.85
CA ILE A 115 -14.63 43.68 9.70
C ILE A 115 -15.98 44.37 9.53
N GLN A 116 -17.07 43.80 10.07
CA GLN A 116 -18.37 44.46 9.99
C GLN A 116 -18.40 45.81 10.72
N HIS A 117 -17.52 46.01 11.69
CA HIS A 117 -17.40 47.21 12.51
C HIS A 117 -16.42 48.26 11.95
N LEU A 118 -15.75 47.99 10.82
CA LEU A 118 -14.84 48.95 10.20
C LEU A 118 -15.60 50.11 9.52
N PRO A 119 -14.95 51.30 9.38
CA PRO A 119 -15.46 52.38 8.54
C PRO A 119 -15.76 51.91 7.11
N LYS A 120 -16.77 52.51 6.47
CA LYS A 120 -17.24 52.09 5.14
C LYS A 120 -16.12 52.07 4.08
N GLU A 121 -15.17 52.99 4.19
CA GLU A 121 -14.04 53.16 3.26
C GLU A 121 -13.11 51.93 3.26
N ASP A 122 -12.81 51.39 4.44
CA ASP A 122 -11.91 50.24 4.61
C ASP A 122 -12.63 48.89 4.53
N LYS A 123 -13.93 48.88 4.86
CA LYS A 123 -14.74 47.66 4.96
C LYS A 123 -14.72 46.82 3.68
N LYS A 124 -14.89 47.45 2.52
CA LYS A 124 -14.90 46.74 1.23
C LYS A 124 -13.59 46.01 0.96
N ARG A 125 -12.45 46.68 1.21
CA ARG A 125 -11.12 46.10 1.01
C ARG A 125 -10.87 44.96 1.98
N ALA A 126 -11.25 45.12 3.25
CA ALA A 126 -11.07 44.09 4.26
C ALA A 126 -11.95 42.86 3.97
N GLN A 127 -13.20 43.06 3.51
CA GLN A 127 -14.08 41.96 3.08
C GLN A 127 -13.47 41.14 1.94
N GLN A 128 -12.92 41.80 0.92
CA GLN A 128 -12.23 41.12 -0.16
C GLN A 128 -11.06 40.25 0.36
N MET A 129 -10.26 40.77 1.30
CA MET A 129 -9.15 40.01 1.88
C MET A 129 -9.63 38.77 2.64
N VAL A 130 -10.75 38.86 3.36
CA VAL A 130 -11.35 37.70 4.03
C VAL A 130 -11.85 36.68 3.04
N GLU A 131 -12.57 37.11 1.99
CA GLU A 131 -13.06 36.21 0.94
C GLU A 131 -11.90 35.48 0.24
N GLU A 132 -10.80 36.18 -0.06
CA GLU A 132 -9.58 35.59 -0.62
C GLU A 132 -8.93 34.60 0.36
N GLY A 133 -8.80 34.95 1.64
CA GLY A 133 -8.26 34.07 2.68
C GLY A 133 -9.09 32.79 2.84
N GLN A 134 -10.41 32.94 2.90
CA GLN A 134 -11.39 31.87 2.92
C GLN A 134 -11.27 30.95 1.69
N ALA A 135 -11.09 31.52 0.49
CA ALA A 135 -10.92 30.78 -0.74
C ALA A 135 -9.59 29.99 -0.74
N ILE A 136 -8.50 30.58 -0.24
CA ILE A 136 -7.21 29.91 -0.09
C ILE A 136 -7.32 28.72 0.87
N SER A 137 -7.92 28.90 2.06
CA SER A 137 -8.11 27.81 3.02
C SER A 137 -8.96 26.67 2.43
N ASN A 138 -10.02 26.99 1.69
CA ASN A 138 -10.82 25.97 1.00
C ASN A 138 -10.01 25.21 -0.06
N ASN A 139 -9.18 25.92 -0.83
CA ASN A 139 -8.31 25.29 -1.81
C ASN A 139 -7.26 24.37 -1.16
N GLN A 140 -6.70 24.78 -0.02
CA GLN A 140 -5.79 23.95 0.76
C GLN A 140 -6.47 22.68 1.29
N ILE A 141 -7.71 22.78 1.79
CA ILE A 141 -8.48 21.61 2.23
C ILE A 141 -8.67 20.65 1.05
N ARG A 142 -9.08 21.14 -0.13
CA ARG A 142 -9.26 20.30 -1.33
C ARG A 142 -7.96 19.61 -1.74
N SER A 143 -6.85 20.35 -1.84
CA SER A 143 -5.55 19.78 -2.19
C SER A 143 -5.06 18.72 -1.19
N ALA A 144 -5.34 18.91 0.10
CA ALA A 144 -5.02 17.93 1.12
C ALA A 144 -5.91 16.67 1.01
N LEU A 145 -7.20 16.81 0.67
CA LEU A 145 -8.08 15.67 0.39
C LEU A 145 -7.63 14.88 -0.84
N ASP A 146 -7.22 15.55 -1.92
CA ASP A 146 -6.67 14.89 -3.12
C ASP A 146 -5.37 14.13 -2.79
N SER A 147 -4.54 14.71 -1.92
CA SER A 147 -3.32 14.07 -1.41
C SER A 147 -3.64 12.81 -0.57
N ALA A 148 -4.71 12.86 0.23
CA ALA A 148 -5.18 11.73 1.02
C ALA A 148 -5.76 10.61 0.12
N ASP A 149 -6.54 10.93 -0.91
CA ASP A 149 -7.04 9.95 -1.89
C ASP A 149 -5.87 9.25 -2.61
N THR A 150 -4.88 10.03 -3.05
CA THR A 150 -3.65 9.50 -3.68
C THR A 150 -2.90 8.55 -2.73
N ALA A 151 -2.80 8.90 -1.45
CA ALA A 151 -2.22 8.04 -0.44
C ALA A 151 -3.02 6.74 -0.26
N ALA A 152 -4.36 6.80 -0.16
CA ALA A 152 -5.21 5.61 -0.05
C ALA A 152 -5.03 4.66 -1.25
N ARG A 153 -5.01 5.19 -2.48
CA ARG A 153 -4.73 4.40 -3.71
C ARG A 153 -3.34 3.78 -3.71
N SER A 154 -2.36 4.49 -3.15
CA SER A 154 -1.00 3.96 -2.99
C SER A 154 -0.94 2.81 -1.98
N VAL A 155 -1.70 2.88 -0.88
CA VAL A 155 -1.85 1.75 0.07
C VAL A 155 -2.50 0.56 -0.63
N ASN A 156 -3.57 0.77 -1.41
CA ASN A 156 -4.20 -0.32 -2.15
C ASN A 156 -3.21 -0.98 -3.13
N THR A 157 -2.41 -0.17 -3.83
CA THR A 157 -1.33 -0.67 -4.71
C THR A 157 -0.30 -1.48 -3.93
N ALA A 158 0.13 -1.00 -2.76
CA ALA A 158 1.04 -1.72 -1.89
C ALA A 158 0.47 -3.08 -1.41
N VAL A 159 -0.79 -3.10 -0.97
CA VAL A 159 -1.50 -4.33 -0.57
C VAL A 159 -1.54 -5.31 -1.75
N THR A 160 -1.85 -4.84 -2.94
CA THR A 160 -1.89 -5.65 -4.17
C THR A 160 -0.54 -6.26 -4.48
N ILE A 161 0.54 -5.48 -4.46
CA ILE A 161 1.92 -5.96 -4.67
C ILE A 161 2.27 -7.04 -3.66
N ARG A 162 1.96 -6.81 -2.38
CA ARG A 162 2.23 -7.78 -1.30
C ARG A 162 1.42 -9.05 -1.49
N ARG A 163 0.12 -8.96 -1.80
CA ARG A 163 -0.73 -10.13 -2.10
C ARG A 163 -0.17 -10.95 -3.25
N HIS A 164 0.25 -10.30 -4.34
CA HIS A 164 0.92 -10.96 -5.47
C HIS A 164 2.19 -11.69 -5.06
N ALA A 165 3.05 -11.06 -4.26
CA ALA A 165 4.29 -11.67 -3.77
C ALA A 165 4.03 -13.00 -3.02
N TRP A 166 3.07 -12.98 -2.10
CA TRP A 166 2.69 -14.14 -1.31
C TRP A 166 2.00 -15.22 -2.15
N LEU A 167 1.08 -14.84 -3.03
CA LEU A 167 0.39 -15.76 -3.94
C LEU A 167 1.37 -16.45 -4.90
N ARG A 168 2.33 -15.72 -5.47
CA ARG A 168 3.39 -16.30 -6.31
C ARG A 168 4.18 -17.39 -5.58
N SER A 169 4.52 -17.14 -4.32
CA SER A 169 5.24 -18.11 -3.48
C SER A 169 4.40 -19.32 -3.12
N SER A 170 3.08 -19.16 -2.94
CA SER A 170 2.16 -20.24 -2.53
C SER A 170 2.01 -21.37 -3.55
N GLY A 171 2.16 -21.07 -4.84
CA GLY A 171 1.97 -22.06 -5.91
C GLY A 171 0.51 -22.39 -6.24
N PHE A 172 -0.46 -21.58 -5.80
CA PHE A 172 -1.85 -21.71 -6.24
C PHE A 172 -1.98 -21.53 -7.75
N LYS A 173 -3.04 -22.11 -8.34
CA LYS A 173 -3.35 -21.93 -9.76
C LYS A 173 -3.71 -20.47 -10.09
N PRO A 174 -3.45 -19.98 -11.31
CA PRO A 174 -3.73 -18.60 -11.70
C PRO A 174 -5.18 -18.15 -11.44
N GLU A 175 -6.16 -19.05 -11.60
CA GLU A 175 -7.58 -18.74 -11.39
C GLU A 175 -7.87 -18.41 -9.92
N ILE A 176 -7.29 -19.20 -8.99
CA ILE A 176 -7.40 -18.96 -7.55
C ILE A 176 -6.66 -17.68 -7.18
N GLN A 177 -5.46 -17.46 -7.73
CA GLN A 177 -4.70 -16.24 -7.48
C GLN A 177 -5.50 -14.99 -7.88
N GLN A 178 -6.11 -15.00 -9.07
CA GLN A 178 -6.91 -13.87 -9.55
C GLN A 178 -8.16 -13.64 -8.70
N ALA A 179 -8.86 -14.70 -8.31
CA ALA A 179 -10.01 -14.60 -7.41
C ALA A 179 -9.61 -13.96 -6.08
N VAL A 180 -8.46 -14.36 -5.51
CA VAL A 180 -7.95 -13.77 -4.26
C VAL A 180 -7.56 -12.30 -4.40
N LEU A 181 -6.93 -11.93 -5.50
CA LEU A 181 -6.54 -10.54 -5.75
C LEU A 181 -7.76 -9.61 -5.88
N ASN A 182 -8.86 -10.11 -6.45
CA ASN A 182 -10.09 -9.36 -6.63
C ASN A 182 -10.94 -9.23 -5.34
N MET A 183 -10.59 -9.94 -4.27
CA MET A 183 -11.32 -9.82 -3.00
C MET A 183 -11.03 -8.50 -2.28
N PRO A 184 -12.02 -7.91 -1.59
CA PRO A 184 -11.84 -6.67 -0.86
C PRO A 184 -10.75 -6.78 0.22
N PHE A 185 -10.22 -5.64 0.62
CA PHE A 185 -9.23 -5.54 1.70
C PHE A 185 -9.93 -5.15 3.01
N ASN A 186 -9.82 -6.00 4.02
CA ASN A 186 -10.53 -5.86 5.30
C ASN A 186 -9.80 -5.00 6.34
N GLN A 187 -8.72 -4.30 5.95
CA GLN A 187 -7.93 -3.39 6.79
C GLN A 187 -7.19 -4.04 7.96
N GLN A 188 -7.42 -5.31 8.31
CA GLN A 188 -6.80 -5.94 9.47
C GLN A 188 -5.61 -6.80 9.10
N GLN A 189 -5.72 -7.53 7.99
CA GLN A 189 -4.74 -8.53 7.57
C GLN A 189 -4.51 -8.45 6.08
N LEU A 190 -3.31 -8.85 5.62
CA LEU A 190 -3.01 -8.85 4.19
C LEU A 190 -4.00 -9.73 3.40
N PHE A 191 -4.39 -10.85 4.01
CA PHE A 191 -5.43 -11.76 3.56
C PHE A 191 -6.44 -11.88 4.69
N GLY A 192 -7.70 -11.52 4.43
CA GLY A 192 -8.76 -11.64 5.43
C GLY A 192 -9.27 -13.08 5.57
N PRO A 193 -10.05 -13.39 6.63
CA PRO A 193 -10.64 -14.72 6.81
C PRO A 193 -11.59 -15.13 5.68
N GLU A 194 -12.12 -14.14 4.95
CA GLU A 194 -12.95 -14.38 3.76
C GLU A 194 -12.14 -15.07 2.65
N VAL A 195 -10.84 -14.75 2.57
CA VAL A 195 -9.93 -15.35 1.59
C VAL A 195 -9.75 -16.85 1.86
N ASP A 196 -9.53 -17.20 3.12
CA ASP A 196 -9.32 -18.60 3.52
C ASP A 196 -10.58 -19.43 3.25
N THR A 197 -11.75 -18.86 3.57
CA THR A 197 -13.07 -19.47 3.30
C THR A 197 -13.30 -19.66 1.79
N ALA A 198 -12.96 -18.65 0.98
CA ALA A 198 -13.09 -18.72 -0.48
C ALA A 198 -12.16 -19.78 -1.09
N ILE A 199 -10.92 -19.87 -0.63
CA ILE A 199 -9.97 -20.89 -1.07
C ILE A 199 -10.48 -22.30 -0.73
N GLU A 200 -11.03 -22.50 0.47
CA GLU A 200 -11.60 -23.78 0.86
C GLU A 200 -12.78 -24.18 -0.03
N LYS A 201 -13.69 -23.23 -0.31
CA LYS A 201 -14.82 -23.45 -1.23
C LYS A 201 -14.34 -23.82 -2.63
N MET A 202 -13.43 -23.04 -3.23
CA MET A 202 -12.88 -23.31 -4.56
C MET A 202 -12.20 -24.67 -4.65
N LYS A 203 -11.55 -25.12 -3.56
CA LYS A 203 -10.97 -26.45 -3.47
C LYS A 203 -12.05 -27.54 -3.51
N LYS A 204 -13.11 -27.41 -2.71
CA LYS A 204 -14.26 -28.34 -2.70
C LYS A 204 -14.92 -28.43 -4.07
N ASP A 205 -15.12 -27.31 -4.74
CA ASP A 205 -15.71 -27.26 -6.08
C ASP A 205 -14.81 -27.98 -7.10
N THR A 206 -13.50 -27.76 -7.02
CA THR A 206 -12.51 -28.43 -7.89
C THR A 206 -12.48 -29.94 -7.66
N ASP A 207 -12.54 -30.38 -6.40
CA ASP A 207 -12.52 -31.81 -6.06
C ASP A 207 -13.83 -32.50 -6.47
N THR A 208 -14.97 -31.81 -6.34
CA THR A 208 -16.28 -32.28 -6.82
C THR A 208 -16.29 -32.41 -8.34
N ALA A 209 -15.78 -31.42 -9.07
CA ALA A 209 -15.69 -31.47 -10.53
C ALA A 209 -14.79 -32.61 -11.02
N LYS A 210 -13.65 -32.86 -10.34
CA LYS A 210 -12.79 -34.00 -10.63
C LYS A 210 -13.49 -35.34 -10.37
N ALA A 211 -14.21 -35.47 -9.26
CA ALA A 211 -14.97 -36.67 -8.93
C ALA A 211 -16.03 -36.97 -9.99
N MET A 212 -16.80 -35.96 -10.41
CA MET A 212 -17.76 -36.11 -11.52
C MET A 212 -17.07 -36.48 -12.83
N GLY A 213 -15.97 -35.80 -13.19
CA GLY A 213 -15.19 -36.14 -14.39
C GLY A 213 -14.69 -37.58 -14.41
N ALA A 214 -14.27 -38.12 -13.26
CA ALA A 214 -13.85 -39.51 -13.13
C ALA A 214 -15.01 -40.49 -13.30
N LEU A 215 -16.21 -40.17 -12.79
CA LEU A 215 -17.42 -40.96 -12.99
C LEU A 215 -17.83 -40.99 -14.46
N TYR A 216 -17.81 -39.83 -15.14
CA TYR A 216 -18.11 -39.75 -16.57
C TYR A 216 -17.10 -40.52 -17.42
N SER A 217 -15.79 -40.47 -17.11
CA SER A 217 -14.80 -41.27 -17.84
C SER A 217 -14.96 -42.79 -17.61
N SER A 218 -15.49 -43.18 -16.45
CA SER A 218 -15.74 -44.58 -16.11
C SER A 218 -16.99 -45.16 -16.80
N GLN A 219 -18.01 -44.34 -17.09
CA GLN A 219 -19.24 -44.81 -17.74
C GLN A 219 -19.15 -44.91 -19.27
N TYR A 220 -18.26 -44.16 -19.92
CA TYR A 220 -18.07 -44.20 -21.38
C TYR A 220 -16.74 -44.86 -21.77
N GLY A 221 -16.54 -46.11 -21.31
CA GLY A 221 -15.30 -46.86 -21.38
C GLY A 221 -14.44 -46.72 -22.65
N GLU A 222 -13.17 -46.39 -22.43
CA GLU A 222 -11.94 -46.92 -23.06
C GLU A 222 -11.80 -47.11 -24.58
N THR A 223 -12.74 -46.72 -25.44
CA THR A 223 -12.57 -46.91 -26.89
C THR A 223 -12.03 -45.69 -27.64
N PHE A 224 -11.91 -44.52 -27.01
CA PHE A 224 -11.18 -43.40 -27.60
C PHE A 224 -9.67 -43.56 -27.40
N ARG A 225 -9.10 -44.60 -28.00
CA ARG A 225 -7.66 -44.62 -28.31
C ARG A 225 -7.39 -43.36 -29.12
N LYS A 226 -6.69 -42.38 -28.54
CA LYS A 226 -6.14 -41.24 -29.29
C LYS A 226 -5.51 -41.82 -30.56
N PRO A 227 -5.95 -41.43 -31.78
CA PRO A 227 -5.30 -41.91 -32.98
C PRO A 227 -3.83 -41.57 -32.84
N GLN A 228 -2.98 -42.59 -32.87
CA GLN A 228 -1.54 -42.39 -33.01
C GLN A 228 -1.34 -41.76 -34.38
N PHE A 229 -1.41 -40.43 -34.46
CA PHE A 229 -0.87 -39.69 -35.58
C PHE A 229 0.65 -39.90 -35.54
N ARG A 230 1.12 -41.03 -36.08
CA ARG A 230 2.46 -41.18 -36.67
C ARG A 230 2.49 -40.36 -37.95
N GLY A 231 2.26 -39.04 -37.82
CA GLY A 231 2.50 -38.10 -38.90
C GLY A 231 3.99 -37.77 -38.88
N GLY A 232 4.77 -38.51 -39.67
CA GLY A 232 6.13 -38.13 -40.00
C GLY A 232 6.10 -36.81 -40.76
N PHE A 233 6.19 -35.69 -40.04
CA PHE A 233 6.48 -34.41 -40.65
C PHE A 233 7.95 -34.41 -41.05
N ARG A 234 8.16 -34.87 -42.28
CA ARG A 234 9.34 -34.63 -43.11
C ARG A 234 9.63 -33.13 -43.08
N GLN A 235 10.75 -32.74 -42.49
CA GLN A 235 11.28 -31.39 -42.60
C GLN A 235 11.54 -31.10 -44.08
N GLN A 236 10.77 -30.20 -44.68
CA GLN A 236 11.19 -29.51 -45.89
C GLN A 236 12.14 -28.38 -45.50
N PRO A 237 13.30 -28.25 -46.15
CA PRO A 237 14.15 -27.07 -46.00
C PRO A 237 13.45 -25.90 -46.70
N SER A 238 13.01 -24.89 -45.94
CA SER A 238 12.54 -23.64 -46.54
C SER A 238 13.75 -22.79 -46.90
N GLU A 239 13.87 -22.51 -48.18
CA GLU A 239 14.85 -21.62 -48.77
C GLU A 239 14.76 -20.20 -48.21
N ALA A 240 15.91 -19.54 -48.28
CA ALA A 240 16.17 -18.21 -47.78
C ALA A 240 15.22 -17.14 -48.33
N SER A 241 14.80 -16.22 -47.46
CA SER A 241 14.49 -14.85 -47.86
C SER A 241 14.71 -13.89 -46.68
N THR A 242 15.87 -13.25 -46.77
CA THR A 242 16.25 -11.91 -46.32
C THR A 242 15.11 -11.00 -45.84
N SER A 243 15.20 -10.53 -44.60
CA SER A 243 15.19 -9.10 -44.22
C SER A 243 15.47 -8.95 -42.73
N GLN A 244 16.73 -8.62 -42.42
CA GLN A 244 17.16 -8.23 -41.08
C GLN A 244 16.83 -6.77 -40.83
N THR A 245 15.86 -6.47 -39.96
CA THR A 245 15.85 -5.22 -39.20
C THR A 245 16.33 -5.52 -37.78
N LYS A 246 17.63 -5.34 -37.56
CA LYS A 246 18.28 -5.42 -36.25
C LYS A 246 17.91 -4.19 -35.43
N THR A 247 17.14 -4.37 -34.36
CA THR A 247 17.16 -3.46 -33.21
C THR A 247 17.93 -4.17 -32.09
N THR A 248 19.20 -3.82 -31.97
CA THR A 248 20.11 -4.30 -30.94
C THR A 248 19.78 -3.62 -29.61
N TYR A 249 19.08 -4.32 -28.72
CA TYR A 249 19.11 -4.01 -27.29
C TYR A 249 20.26 -4.81 -26.66
N GLN A 250 21.38 -4.13 -26.45
CA GLN A 250 22.57 -4.69 -25.82
C GLN A 250 22.36 -4.75 -24.29
N SER A 251 21.93 -5.91 -23.79
CA SER A 251 21.89 -6.19 -22.36
C SER A 251 23.23 -6.79 -21.92
N GLN A 252 24.17 -5.94 -21.50
CA GLN A 252 25.37 -6.36 -20.79
C GLN A 252 25.03 -6.66 -19.32
N TYR A 253 24.86 -7.93 -18.98
CA TYR A 253 24.99 -8.40 -17.60
C TYR A 253 26.40 -8.95 -17.40
N GLN A 254 27.27 -8.12 -16.84
CA GLN A 254 28.53 -8.58 -16.28
C GLN A 254 28.25 -9.41 -15.02
N ARG A 255 28.73 -10.65 -15.08
CA ARG A 255 28.69 -11.65 -14.02
C ARG A 255 29.75 -11.30 -12.97
N GLY A 256 29.44 -10.36 -12.08
CA GLY A 256 30.27 -10.02 -10.93
C GLY A 256 29.89 -10.88 -9.71
N GLY A 257 30.68 -11.90 -9.40
CA GLY A 257 30.55 -12.68 -8.17
C GLY A 257 30.99 -11.84 -6.97
N PHE A 258 30.04 -11.48 -6.11
CA PHE A 258 30.33 -10.91 -4.78
C PHE A 258 29.88 -11.90 -3.70
N ARG A 259 30.84 -12.67 -3.16
CA ARG A 259 30.71 -13.34 -1.87
C ARG A 259 30.99 -12.30 -0.78
N GLY A 260 29.94 -11.72 -0.21
CA GLY A 260 30.03 -10.87 0.98
C GLY A 260 29.35 -11.55 2.16
N SER A 261 30.14 -12.05 3.12
CA SER A 261 29.67 -12.52 4.42
C SER A 261 29.11 -11.34 5.23
N PHE A 262 27.78 -11.24 5.34
CA PHE A 262 27.13 -10.34 6.30
C PHE A 262 26.82 -11.13 7.58
N ARG A 263 27.71 -11.01 8.58
CA ARG A 263 27.50 -11.47 9.95
C ARG A 263 27.10 -10.26 10.79
N GLY A 264 25.81 -9.92 10.78
CA GLY A 264 25.23 -8.89 11.64
C GLY A 264 24.66 -9.52 12.91
N GLN A 265 25.33 -9.31 14.05
CA GLN A 265 24.77 -9.57 15.37
C GLN A 265 23.68 -8.54 15.66
N PHE A 266 22.46 -9.00 15.94
CA PHE A 266 21.41 -8.19 16.55
C PHE A 266 21.17 -8.70 17.98
N PRO A 267 21.16 -7.83 19.00
CA PRO A 267 20.77 -8.22 20.34
C PRO A 267 19.26 -8.46 20.42
N ARG A 268 18.87 -9.64 20.89
CA ARG A 268 17.48 -9.99 21.23
C ARG A 268 17.11 -9.35 22.58
N ALA A 269 16.30 -8.29 22.56
CA ALA A 269 15.58 -7.84 23.75
C ALA A 269 14.28 -8.66 23.89
N ARG A 270 14.24 -9.58 24.87
CA ARG A 270 13.01 -10.25 25.31
C ARG A 270 12.25 -9.33 26.27
N GLY A 271 11.32 -8.55 25.74
CA GLY A 271 10.27 -7.89 26.52
C GLY A 271 8.99 -8.71 26.45
N LYS A 272 8.46 -9.17 27.60
CA LYS A 272 7.16 -9.83 27.69
C LYS A 272 6.06 -8.79 27.43
N PHE A 273 5.31 -8.95 26.34
CA PHE A 273 4.14 -8.13 26.05
C PHE A 273 2.93 -8.71 26.80
N GLN A 274 2.33 -7.92 27.70
CA GLN A 274 1.00 -8.21 28.25
C GLN A 274 -0.04 -7.42 27.44
N PRO A 275 -1.13 -8.05 26.98
CA PRO A 275 -2.17 -7.33 26.25
C PRO A 275 -2.99 -6.45 27.20
N ALA A 276 -3.10 -5.16 26.85
CA ALA A 276 -3.96 -4.21 27.54
C ALA A 276 -5.44 -4.53 27.25
N LYS A 277 -6.26 -4.56 28.30
CA LYS A 277 -7.72 -4.69 28.23
C LYS A 277 -8.29 -3.46 27.51
N GLN A 278 -8.98 -3.69 26.41
CA GLN A 278 -9.73 -2.65 25.69
C GLN A 278 -10.99 -2.30 26.49
N THR A 279 -11.14 -1.04 26.86
CA THR A 279 -12.42 -0.47 27.30
C THR A 279 -13.11 0.21 26.12
N PRO A 280 -14.45 0.15 26.04
CA PRO A 280 -15.19 0.78 24.95
C PRO A 280 -15.19 2.30 25.13
N VAL A 281 -14.63 3.01 24.14
CA VAL A 281 -14.65 4.48 24.07
C VAL A 281 -16.00 4.92 23.50
N LYS A 282 -16.74 5.72 24.27
CA LYS A 282 -18.00 6.34 23.82
C LYS A 282 -17.69 7.53 22.90
N ASN A 283 -18.38 7.59 21.76
CA ASN A 283 -18.21 8.59 20.69
C ASN A 283 -18.71 10.03 21.01
N SER A 284 -18.69 10.47 22.27
CA SER A 284 -19.20 11.80 22.66
C SER A 284 -18.15 12.92 22.72
N ASP A 285 -16.86 12.62 22.55
CA ASP A 285 -15.80 13.50 23.04
C ASP A 285 -14.92 14.19 21.96
N PHE A 286 -15.45 14.42 20.75
CA PHE A 286 -14.81 15.35 19.80
C PHE A 286 -15.34 16.79 19.96
N LYS A 287 -15.26 17.32 21.19
CA LYS A 287 -15.19 18.77 21.39
C LYS A 287 -13.76 19.19 21.14
N VAL A 288 -13.49 19.74 19.96
CA VAL A 288 -12.24 20.48 19.73
C VAL A 288 -12.28 21.68 20.68
N THR A 289 -11.66 21.53 21.84
CA THR A 289 -11.51 22.62 22.79
C THR A 289 -10.41 23.50 22.23
N LEU A 290 -10.81 24.60 21.59
CA LEU A 290 -9.90 25.66 21.18
C LEU A 290 -9.13 26.14 22.42
N PRO A 291 -7.80 26.32 22.35
CA PRO A 291 -7.05 26.91 23.44
C PRO A 291 -7.58 28.33 23.68
N GLN A 292 -8.15 28.56 24.86
CA GLN A 292 -8.58 29.91 25.26
C GLN A 292 -7.33 30.78 25.40
N HIS A 293 -7.17 31.73 24.49
CA HIS A 293 -6.11 32.71 24.53
C HIS A 293 -6.45 33.76 25.60
N THR A 294 -5.94 33.59 26.82
CA THR A 294 -6.04 34.61 27.86
C THR A 294 -5.08 35.75 27.52
N SER A 295 -5.59 36.83 26.92
CA SER A 295 -4.83 38.08 26.76
C SER A 295 -4.63 38.74 28.12
N PRO A 296 -3.43 39.25 28.44
CA PRO A 296 -3.20 39.99 29.67
C PRO A 296 -3.87 41.36 29.56
N VAL A 297 -4.81 41.63 30.45
CA VAL A 297 -5.40 42.96 30.66
C VAL A 297 -4.30 43.86 31.22
N GLY A 298 -3.86 44.83 30.42
CA GLY A 298 -2.94 45.87 30.84
C GLY A 298 -3.60 46.76 31.88
N GLY A 299 -3.02 46.77 33.10
CA GLY A 299 -3.28 47.79 34.11
C GLY A 299 -2.60 49.09 33.74
N ARG A 300 -3.34 50.19 33.92
CA ARG A 300 -2.88 51.58 33.83
C ARG A 300 -1.91 51.93 34.94
#